data_AF-A0A1J5HXD2-F1
#
_entry.id   AF-A0A1J5HXD2-F1
#
_cell.length_a   1.000
_cell.length_b   1.000
_cell.length_c   1.000
_cell.angle_alpha   90.00
_cell.angle_beta   90.00
_cell.angle_gamma   90.00
#
_symmetry.space_group_name_H-M   'P 1'
#
loop_
_entity.id
_entity.type
_entity.pdbx_description
1 polymer ?
#
loop_
_entity_poly.entity_id
_entity_poly.type
_entity_poly.pdbx_seq_one_letter_code
_entity_poly.pdbx_strand_id
1 'polypeptide(L)'
;MTPLKSKISFNFDNLKWEGITIERVKLWESAFPDVDVVDVLTKRIPVWLDSNPQKACKYKNWKRFIVGWLSRQQSRYDEIKYKK
;
A
#
# COMPACT_ATOMS: atom_id res chain seq x y z
N MET A 1 -0.92 5.33 -27.06
CA MET A 1 -1.60 5.85 -25.86
C MET A 1 -0.65 5.73 -24.68
N THR A 2 -0.04 6.82 -24.24
CA THR A 2 0.71 6.85 -22.98
C THR A 2 -0.33 6.78 -21.85
N PRO A 3 -0.28 5.78 -20.95
CA PRO A 3 -1.22 5.74 -19.84
C PRO A 3 -0.99 7.00 -19.00
N LEU A 4 -2.06 7.77 -18.76
CA LEU A 4 -2.03 8.94 -17.87
C LEU A 4 -1.38 8.49 -16.56
N LYS A 5 -0.25 9.10 -16.22
CA LYS A 5 0.50 8.82 -15.00
C LYS A 5 -0.30 9.37 -13.82
N SER A 6 -1.32 8.62 -13.37
CA SER A 6 -2.13 8.97 -12.21
C SER A 6 -1.23 9.02 -10.98
N LYS A 7 -1.02 10.24 -10.48
CA LYS A 7 -0.27 10.52 -9.26
C LYS A 7 -1.10 10.01 -8.08
N ILE A 8 -0.54 9.07 -7.32
CA ILE A 8 -1.13 8.61 -6.06
C ILE A 8 -0.80 9.66 -5.00
N SER A 9 -1.81 10.09 -4.24
CA SER A 9 -1.69 10.94 -3.05
C SER A 9 -2.44 10.32 -1.88
N PHE A 10 -2.02 10.67 -0.66
CA PHE A 10 -2.74 10.36 0.56
C PHE A 10 -3.30 11.65 1.14
N ASN A 11 -4.59 11.66 1.45
CA ASN A 11 -5.27 12.76 2.09
C ASN A 11 -5.27 12.52 3.61
N PHE A 12 -4.56 13.39 4.33
CA PHE A 12 -4.40 13.25 5.78
C PHE A 12 -5.63 13.70 6.57
N ASP A 13 -6.51 14.51 5.97
CA ASP A 13 -7.70 15.02 6.67
C ASP A 13 -8.78 13.94 6.81
N ASN A 14 -8.89 13.06 5.81
CA ASN A 14 -9.88 11.97 5.80
C ASN A 14 -9.26 10.56 5.82
N LEU A 15 -7.93 10.48 5.90
CA LEU A 15 -7.13 9.25 5.91
C LEU A 15 -7.39 8.32 4.71
N LYS A 16 -7.63 8.88 3.51
CA LYS A 16 -7.92 8.11 2.29
C LYS A 16 -6.87 8.33 1.20
N TRP A 17 -6.76 7.31 0.35
CA TRP A 17 -5.98 7.38 -0.87
C TRP A 17 -6.75 8.04 -2.01
N GLU A 18 -6.04 8.82 -2.80
CA GLU A 18 -6.51 9.42 -4.03
C GLU A 18 -5.67 8.93 -5.21
N GLY A 19 -6.30 8.71 -6.35
CA GLY A 19 -5.62 8.28 -7.57
C GLY A 19 -5.23 6.80 -7.61
N ILE A 20 -5.67 5.95 -6.68
CA ILE A 20 -5.56 4.49 -6.79
C ILE A 20 -6.75 3.96 -7.60
N THR A 21 -6.47 3.23 -8.69
CA THR A 21 -7.50 2.64 -9.57
C THR A 21 -7.75 1.19 -9.20
N ILE A 22 -8.94 0.67 -9.51
CA ILE A 22 -9.32 -0.73 -9.27
C ILE A 22 -8.34 -1.69 -9.95
N GLU A 23 -7.96 -1.41 -11.20
CA GLU A 23 -6.97 -2.21 -11.96
C GLU A 23 -5.63 -2.34 -11.23
N ARG A 24 -5.21 -1.28 -10.54
CA ARG A 24 -3.96 -1.27 -9.78
C ARG A 24 -4.08 -2.03 -8.47
N VAL A 25 -5.24 -1.99 -7.82
CA VAL A 25 -5.51 -2.86 -6.66
C VAL A 25 -5.46 -4.33 -7.09
N LYS A 26 -6.16 -4.69 -8.17
CA LYS A 26 -6.13 -6.06 -8.73
C LYS A 26 -4.71 -6.51 -9.10
N LEU A 27 -3.90 -5.62 -9.68
CA LEU A 27 -2.51 -5.89 -9.98
C LEU A 27 -1.70 -6.21 -8.71
N TRP A 28 -1.92 -5.46 -7.63
CA TRP A 28 -1.24 -5.70 -6.36
C TRP A 28 -1.73 -6.97 -5.67
N GLU A 29 -3.03 -7.26 -5.69
CA GLU A 29 -3.59 -8.52 -5.15
C GLU A 29 -2.99 -9.73 -5.88
N SER A 30 -2.88 -9.67 -7.20
CA SER A 30 -2.24 -10.73 -7.98
C SER A 30 -0.73 -10.87 -7.69
N ALA A 31 -0.05 -9.78 -7.34
CA ALA A 31 1.39 -9.79 -7.04
C ALA A 31 1.71 -10.21 -5.61
N PHE A 32 0.78 -10.03 -4.67
CA PHE A 32 0.93 -10.32 -3.24
C PHE A 32 -0.24 -11.19 -2.75
N PRO A 33 -0.32 -12.45 -3.20
CA PRO A 33 -1.51 -13.29 -3.03
C PRO A 33 -1.82 -13.65 -1.57
N ASP A 34 -0.83 -13.63 -0.67
CA ASP A 34 -1.05 -13.93 0.75
C ASP A 34 -1.33 -12.65 1.58
N VAL A 35 -1.40 -11.49 0.94
CA VAL A 35 -1.65 -10.20 1.59
C VAL A 35 -3.04 -9.68 1.25
N ASP A 36 -3.83 -9.33 2.27
CA ASP A 36 -5.07 -8.57 2.08
C ASP A 36 -4.74 -7.11 1.71
N VAL A 37 -4.59 -6.86 0.41
CA VAL A 37 -4.22 -5.56 -0.15
C VAL A 37 -5.24 -4.48 0.20
N VAL A 38 -6.53 -4.81 0.19
CA VAL A 38 -7.60 -3.85 0.49
C VAL A 38 -7.53 -3.42 1.95
N ASP A 39 -7.37 -4.36 2.89
CA ASP A 39 -7.21 -4.06 4.31
C ASP A 39 -5.94 -3.23 4.59
N VAL A 40 -4.84 -3.57 3.92
CA VAL A 40 -3.58 -2.82 4.05
C VAL A 40 -3.75 -1.37 3.57
N LEU A 41 -4.39 -1.15 2.42
CA LEU A 41 -4.57 0.19 1.85
C LEU A 41 -5.58 1.04 2.63
N THR A 42 -6.67 0.43 3.10
CA THR A 42 -7.81 1.17 3.69
C THR A 42 -7.74 1.30 5.21
N LYS A 43 -6.97 0.44 5.90
CA LYS A 43 -6.89 0.46 7.36
C LYS A 43 -5.46 0.56 7.86
N ARG A 44 -4.60 -0.41 7.53
CA ARG A 44 -3.28 -0.53 8.18
C ARG A 44 -2.36 0.64 7.86
N ILE A 45 -2.24 0.97 6.58
CA ILE A 45 -1.39 2.10 6.17
C ILE A 45 -1.96 3.44 6.69
N PRO A 46 -3.27 3.75 6.54
CA PRO A 46 -3.86 4.96 7.12
C PRO A 46 -3.59 5.12 8.61
N VAL A 47 -3.81 4.06 9.41
CA VAL A 47 -3.52 4.07 10.86
C VAL A 47 -2.05 4.35 11.15
N TRP A 48 -1.14 3.75 10.37
CA TRP A 48 0.29 4.01 10.54
C TRP A 48 0.68 5.45 10.19
N LEU A 49 0.11 6.00 9.12
CA LEU A 49 0.37 7.38 8.68
C LEU A 49 -0.15 8.39 9.71
N ASP A 50 -1.35 8.16 10.24
CA ASP A 50 -1.96 8.96 11.32
C ASP A 50 -1.12 8.92 12.60
N SER A 51 -0.62 7.74 12.97
CA SER A 51 0.25 7.57 14.14
C SER A 51 1.69 8.07 13.94
N ASN A 52 2.14 8.28 12.70
CA ASN A 52 3.52 8.63 12.37
C ASN A 52 3.62 9.77 11.34
N PRO A 53 3.01 10.95 11.58
CA PRO A 53 2.94 12.03 10.60
C PRO A 53 4.33 12.56 10.21
N GLN A 54 5.28 12.58 11.16
CA GLN A 54 6.67 13.00 10.93
C GLN A 54 7.46 12.03 10.02
N LYS A 55 7.06 10.76 9.94
CA LYS A 55 7.64 9.80 9.00
C LYS A 55 6.90 9.85 7.67
N ALA A 56 5.57 9.99 7.73
CA ALA A 56 4.69 10.10 6.58
C ALA A 56 5.09 11.26 5.65
N CYS A 57 5.40 12.44 6.20
CA CYS A 57 5.78 13.63 5.42
C CYS A 57 7.06 13.46 4.58
N LYS A 58 7.89 12.45 4.89
CA LYS A 58 9.13 12.16 4.15
C LYS A 58 8.88 11.40 2.85
N TYR A 59 7.73 10.75 2.70
CA TYR A 59 7.43 9.95 1.52
C TYR A 59 6.91 10.84 0.39
N LYS A 60 7.69 10.90 -0.70
CA LYS A 60 7.30 11.57 -1.95
C LYS A 60 6.76 10.61 -3.00
N ASN A 61 7.07 9.31 -2.87
CA ASN A 61 6.68 8.26 -3.81
C ASN A 61 5.82 7.20 -3.10
N TRP A 62 4.51 7.45 -3.09
CA TRP A 62 3.54 6.58 -2.45
C TRP A 62 3.44 5.19 -3.09
N LYS A 63 3.67 5.06 -4.41
CA LYS A 63 3.69 3.75 -5.08
C LYS A 63 4.79 2.86 -4.50
N ARG A 64 6.01 3.40 -4.37
CA ARG A 64 7.14 2.66 -3.78
C ARG A 64 6.87 2.31 -2.31
N PHE A 65 6.27 3.23 -1.56
CA PHE A 65 5.90 3.00 -0.17
C PHE A 65 4.91 1.84 -0.01
N ILE A 66 3.81 1.86 -0.76
CA ILE A 66 2.77 0.81 -0.73
C ILE A 66 3.37 -0.55 -1.12
N VAL A 67 4.07 -0.62 -2.26
CA VAL A 67 4.67 -1.88 -2.74
C VAL A 67 5.69 -2.42 -1.73
N GLY A 68 6.52 -1.56 -1.13
CA GLY A 68 7.44 -1.97 -0.08
C GLY A 68 6.75 -2.47 1.18
N TRP A 69 5.58 -1.93 1.52
CA TRP A 69 4.76 -2.41 2.63
C TRP A 69 4.20 -3.81 2.34
N LEU A 70 3.57 -3.98 1.17
CA LEU A 70 2.99 -5.25 0.74
C LEU A 70 4.04 -6.36 0.67
N SER A 71 5.20 -6.07 0.08
CA SER A 71 6.32 -7.01 0.01
C SER A 71 6.77 -7.49 1.38
N ARG A 72 6.86 -6.60 2.38
CA ARG A 72 7.21 -6.99 3.76
C ARG A 72 6.12 -7.84 4.42
N GLN A 73 4.84 -7.61 4.10
CA GLN A 73 3.76 -8.46 4.62
C GLN A 73 3.84 -9.86 3.99
N GLN A 74 3.95 -9.93 2.66
CA GLN A 74 4.09 -11.20 1.92
C GLN A 74 5.27 -12.03 2.47
N SER A 75 6.45 -11.44 2.61
CA SER A 75 7.61 -12.16 3.16
C SER A 75 7.37 -12.71 4.57
N ARG A 76 6.63 -11.99 5.42
CA ARG A 76 6.25 -12.50 6.75
C ARG A 76 5.28 -13.68 6.66
N TYR A 77 4.33 -13.65 5.73
CA TYR A 77 3.43 -14.78 5.49
C TYR A 77 4.20 -16.00 4.95
N ASP A 78 5.13 -15.78 4.01
CA ASP A 78 5.99 -16.84 3.48
C ASP A 78 6.82 -17.48 4.60
N GLU A 79 7.48 -16.68 5.43
CA GLU A 79 8.23 -17.18 6.59
C GLU A 79 7.39 -18.03 7.54
N ILE A 80 6.14 -17.64 7.81
CA ILE A 80 5.22 -18.40 8.66
C ILE A 80 4.81 -19.71 7.98
N LYS A 81 4.56 -19.67 6.66
CA LYS A 81 4.14 -20.82 5.85
C LYS A 81 5.20 -21.90 5.78
N TYR A 82 6.48 -21.52 5.66
CA TYR A 82 7.61 -22.45 5.53
C TYR A 82 8.30 -22.81 6.87
N LYS A 83 7.91 -22.18 7.99
CA LYS A 83 8.35 -22.57 9.34
C LYS A 83 7.50 -23.67 9.98
N LYS A 84 6.50 -24.17 9.27
CA LYS A 84 5.59 -25.23 9.71
C LYS A 84 5.92 -26.54 9.00
#